data_AF-A0A958ZJ45-F1
#
_entry.id   AF-A0A958ZJ45-F1
#
_cell.length_a   1.000
_cell.length_b   1.000
_cell.length_c   1.000
_cell.angle_alpha   90.00
_cell.angle_beta   90.00
_cell.angle_gamma   90.00
#
_symmetry.space_group_name_H-M   'P 1'
#
loop_
_entity.id
_entity.type
_entity.pdbx_description
1 polymer ?
#
loop_
_entity_poly.entity_id
_entity_poly.type
_entity_poly.pdbx_seq_one_letter_code
_entity_poly.pdbx_strand_id
1 'polypeptide(L)'
;GKPWMFWAHVFGATVFSWTARFWVVNCLIMAIGTLAFQEHMMVYARQLVMWVIMLISPTPGSSGVAEFLFNSFLGTYIPHGLGGTIALLWRLFTYYPYLFIGVIVLPGWITRVYLKRKLIKFKSSKA
;
A
#
# COMPACT_ATOMS: atom_id res chain seq x y z
N GLY A 1 7.80 -12.08 28.98
CA GLY A 1 7.44 -11.04 28.00
C GLY A 1 8.70 -10.60 27.26
N LYS A 2 8.57 -10.10 26.03
CA LYS A 2 9.72 -9.55 25.29
C LYS A 2 10.24 -8.24 25.93
N PRO A 3 11.52 -7.88 25.78
CA PRO A 3 12.10 -6.69 26.41
C PRO A 3 11.45 -5.40 25.89
N TRP A 4 11.43 -4.34 26.70
CA TRP A 4 10.91 -3.01 26.30
C TRP A 4 11.53 -2.51 24.97
N MET A 5 12.83 -2.74 24.79
CA MET A 5 13.58 -2.39 23.58
C MET A 5 12.98 -3.04 22.31
N PHE A 6 12.38 -4.23 22.44
CA PHE A 6 11.70 -4.89 21.33
C PHE A 6 10.44 -4.12 20.93
N TRP A 7 9.63 -3.68 21.90
CA TRP A 7 8.43 -2.90 21.63
C TRP A 7 8.75 -1.54 21.01
N ALA A 8 9.80 -0.87 21.48
CA ALA A 8 10.28 0.38 20.89
C ALA A 8 10.73 0.19 19.44
N HIS A 9 11.46 -0.88 19.13
CA HIS A 9 11.87 -1.18 17.74
C HIS A 9 10.67 -1.48 16.83
N VAL A 10 9.72 -2.28 17.29
CA VAL A 10 8.53 -2.62 16.49
C VAL A 10 7.69 -1.37 16.25
N PHE A 11 7.51 -0.52 17.26
CA PHE A 11 6.80 0.75 17.14
C PHE A 11 7.52 1.72 16.19
N GLY A 12 8.85 1.85 16.30
CA GLY A 12 9.64 2.67 15.38
C GLY A 12 9.54 2.18 13.94
N ALA A 13 9.61 0.87 13.74
CA ALA A 13 9.47 0.26 12.42
C ALA A 13 8.09 0.49 11.80
N THR A 14 7.01 0.42 12.61
CA THR A 14 5.66 0.72 12.11
C THR A 14 5.53 2.20 11.77
N VAL A 15 5.86 3.11 12.70
CA VAL A 15 5.78 4.56 12.44
C VAL A 15 6.56 4.93 11.18
N PHE A 16 7.79 4.43 11.02
CA PHE A 16 8.61 4.70 9.84
C PHE A 16 7.98 4.15 8.54
N SER A 17 7.50 2.90 8.57
CA SER A 17 6.85 2.27 7.42
C SER A 17 5.58 3.03 6.98
N TRP A 18 4.76 3.47 7.94
CA TRP A 18 3.55 4.23 7.67
C TRP A 18 3.84 5.65 7.17
N THR A 19 4.82 6.34 7.77
CA THR A 19 5.28 7.65 7.28
C THR A 19 5.76 7.54 5.83
N ALA A 20 6.60 6.55 5.52
CA ALA A 20 7.07 6.32 4.16
C ALA A 20 5.92 6.07 3.17
N ARG A 21 4.90 5.29 3.58
CA ARG A 21 3.70 5.03 2.77
C ARG A 21 2.93 6.30 2.42
N PHE A 22 2.72 7.20 3.38
CA PHE A 22 1.96 8.44 3.14
C PHE A 22 2.78 9.54 2.47
N TRP A 23 4.11 9.51 2.59
CA TRP A 23 5.00 10.44 1.91
C TRP A 23 5.06 10.26 0.39
N VAL A 24 4.68 9.09 -0.14
CA VAL A 24 4.64 8.87 -1.60
C VAL A 24 3.85 9.96 -2.33
N VAL A 25 2.69 10.36 -1.80
CA VAL A 25 1.86 11.42 -2.40
C VAL A 25 2.54 12.79 -2.33
N ASN A 26 3.22 13.08 -1.21
CA ASN A 26 3.99 14.32 -1.08
C ASN A 26 5.10 14.39 -2.15
N CYS A 27 5.82 13.30 -2.37
CA CYS A 27 6.84 13.22 -3.42
C CYS A 27 6.25 13.36 -4.83
N LEU A 28 5.09 12.76 -5.08
CA LEU A 28 4.40 12.90 -6.38
C LEU A 28 3.97 14.34 -6.66
N ILE A 29 3.48 15.07 -5.65
CA ILE A 29 3.10 16.47 -5.81
C ILE A 29 4.35 17.36 -5.95
N MET A 30 5.44 17.06 -5.22
CA MET A 30 6.73 17.75 -5.41
C MET A 30 7.31 17.57 -6.81
N ALA A 31 7.05 16.43 -7.46
CA ALA A 31 7.58 16.17 -8.80
C ALA A 31 6.95 17.05 -9.89
N ILE A 32 5.77 17.62 -9.65
CA ILE A 32 5.03 18.44 -10.62
C ILE A 32 5.00 19.93 -10.27
N GLY A 33 5.31 20.29 -9.02
CA GLY A 33 5.25 21.66 -8.55
C GLY A 33 5.96 21.84 -7.22
N THR A 34 6.15 23.10 -6.83
CA THR A 34 6.82 23.45 -5.58
C THR A 34 5.78 23.75 -4.49
N LEU A 35 5.85 23.02 -3.39
CA LEU A 35 5.03 23.24 -2.20
C LEU A 35 5.88 23.88 -1.09
N ALA A 36 5.25 24.70 -0.26
CA ALA A 36 5.88 25.17 0.98
C ALA A 36 5.83 24.07 2.06
N PHE A 37 6.67 24.19 3.10
CA PHE A 37 6.74 23.21 4.19
C PHE A 37 5.38 22.99 4.89
N GLN A 38 4.60 24.05 5.09
CA GLN A 38 3.26 23.95 5.69
C GLN A 38 2.31 23.11 4.82
N GLU A 39 2.41 23.25 3.50
CA GLU A 39 1.58 22.52 2.55
C GLU A 39 1.93 21.03 2.55
N HIS A 40 3.20 20.67 2.71
CA HIS A 40 3.61 19.27 2.90
C HIS A 40 2.96 18.63 4.12
N MET A 41 2.90 19.36 5.24
CA MET A 41 2.25 18.86 6.46
C MET A 41 0.74 18.72 6.27
N MET A 42 0.11 19.66 5.56
CA MET A 42 -1.32 19.59 5.22
C MET A 42 -1.63 18.40 4.30
N VAL A 43 -0.83 18.17 3.26
CA VAL A 43 -0.98 17.01 2.37
C VAL A 43 -0.84 15.69 3.15
N TYR A 44 0.15 15.61 4.05
CA TYR A 44 0.32 14.45 4.93
C TYR A 44 -0.90 14.20 5.82
N ALA A 45 -1.44 15.23 6.47
CA ALA A 45 -2.63 15.12 7.30
C ALA A 45 -3.87 14.68 6.48
N ARG A 46 -4.07 15.27 5.30
CA ARG A 46 -5.16 14.89 4.38
C ARG A 46 -5.02 13.44 3.92
N GLN A 47 -3.80 12.96 3.67
CA GLN A 47 -3.56 11.56 3.30
C GLN A 47 -3.92 10.58 4.41
N LEU A 48 -3.66 10.91 5.67
CA LEU A 48 -4.11 10.09 6.81
C LEU A 48 -5.64 9.99 6.84
N VAL A 49 -6.33 11.12 6.71
CA VAL A 49 -7.81 11.17 6.72
C VAL A 49 -8.39 10.40 5.53
N MET A 50 -7.85 10.61 4.33
CA MET A 50 -8.26 9.89 3.13
C MET A 50 -8.10 8.37 3.31
N TRP A 51 -6.98 7.93 3.89
CA TRP A 51 -6.75 6.51 4.13
C TRP A 51 -7.75 5.89 5.12
N VAL A 52 -8.10 6.61 6.19
CA VAL A 52 -9.15 6.18 7.13
C VAL A 52 -10.51 6.09 6.43
N ILE A 53 -10.87 7.06 5.59
CA ILE A 53 -12.13 7.02 4.82
C ILE A 53 -12.13 5.82 3.86
N MET A 54 -11.00 5.55 3.21
CA MET A 54 -10.87 4.41 2.30
C MET A 54 -11.02 3.06 3.00
N LEU A 55 -10.63 2.94 4.28
CA LEU A 55 -10.87 1.72 5.07
C LEU A 55 -12.35 1.46 5.34
N ILE A 56 -13.12 2.53 5.54
CA ILE A 56 -14.56 2.45 5.85
C ILE A 56 -15.38 2.26 4.56
N SER A 57 -14.82 2.65 3.41
CA SER A 57 -15.49 2.56 2.12
C SER A 57 -15.86 1.12 1.76
N PRO A 58 -17.14 0.81 1.48
CA PRO A 58 -17.58 -0.54 1.14
C PRO A 58 -17.20 -0.96 -0.30
N THR A 59 -16.65 -0.06 -1.11
CA THR A 59 -16.27 -0.37 -2.50
C THR A 59 -14.96 -1.16 -2.54
N PRO A 60 -14.93 -2.37 -3.13
CA PRO A 60 -13.70 -3.15 -3.27
C PRO A 60 -12.68 -2.35 -4.09
N GLY A 61 -11.53 -2.08 -3.50
CA GLY A 61 -10.47 -1.27 -4.11
C GLY A 61 -10.70 0.25 -4.08
N SER A 62 -11.78 0.75 -3.46
CA SER A 62 -12.07 2.17 -3.21
C SER A 62 -11.83 3.08 -4.44
N SER A 63 -12.17 2.59 -5.64
CA SER A 63 -11.73 3.27 -6.87
C SER A 63 -12.41 4.63 -7.07
N GLY A 64 -13.76 4.66 -6.99
CA GLY A 64 -14.53 5.90 -7.16
C GLY A 64 -14.43 6.88 -5.98
N VAL A 65 -14.42 6.36 -4.75
CA VAL A 65 -14.29 7.20 -3.54
C VAL A 65 -12.92 7.85 -3.48
N ALA A 66 -11.85 7.12 -3.81
CA ALA A 66 -10.51 7.70 -3.80
C ALA A 66 -10.32 8.78 -4.87
N GLU A 67 -10.86 8.63 -6.08
CA GLU A 67 -10.73 9.66 -7.14
C GLU A 67 -11.48 10.95 -6.79
N PHE A 68 -12.66 10.82 -6.18
CA PHE A 68 -13.44 11.96 -5.69
C PHE A 68 -12.72 12.68 -4.53
N LEU A 69 -12.22 11.92 -3.55
CA LEU A 69 -11.51 12.49 -2.41
C LEU A 69 -10.16 13.07 -2.83
N PHE A 70 -9.45 12.47 -3.80
CA PHE A 70 -8.17 12.99 -4.27
C PHE A 70 -8.33 14.38 -4.90
N ASN A 71 -9.36 14.56 -5.74
CA ASN A 71 -9.66 15.89 -6.29
C ASN A 71 -10.13 16.87 -5.20
N SER A 72 -11.00 16.42 -4.28
CA SER A 72 -11.53 17.29 -3.22
C SER A 72 -10.46 17.76 -2.22
N PHE A 73 -9.53 16.86 -1.85
CA PHE A 73 -8.52 17.12 -0.83
C PHE A 73 -7.18 17.60 -1.39
N LEU A 74 -6.82 17.26 -2.63
CA LEU A 74 -5.52 17.62 -3.20
C LEU A 74 -5.62 18.47 -4.47
N GLY A 75 -6.82 18.70 -5.01
CA GLY A 75 -7.02 19.53 -6.20
C GLY A 75 -6.60 20.99 -6.03
N THR A 76 -6.47 21.48 -4.79
CA THR A 76 -5.91 22.81 -4.48
C THR A 76 -4.40 22.90 -4.68
N TYR A 77 -3.70 21.76 -4.68
CA TYR A 77 -2.24 21.67 -4.79
C TYR A 77 -1.77 21.14 -6.14
N ILE A 78 -2.70 20.80 -7.03
CA ILE A 78 -2.45 20.14 -8.31
C ILE A 78 -3.00 21.04 -9.42
N PRO A 79 -2.23 21.31 -10.50
CA PRO A 79 -2.74 22.01 -11.66
C PRO A 79 -3.99 21.33 -12.24
N HIS A 80 -4.97 22.14 -12.67
CA HIS A 80 -6.27 21.64 -13.13
C HIS A 80 -6.12 20.51 -14.17
N GLY A 81 -6.83 19.39 -13.95
CA GLY A 81 -6.85 18.24 -14.84
C GLY A 81 -5.84 17.13 -14.53
N LEU A 82 -4.87 17.34 -13.63
CA LEU A 82 -3.87 16.30 -13.29
C LEU A 82 -4.23 15.42 -12.08
N GLY A 83 -5.32 15.73 -11.36
CA GLY A 83 -5.71 15.01 -10.14
C GLY A 83 -5.94 13.51 -10.36
N GLY A 84 -6.61 13.13 -11.45
CA GLY A 84 -6.84 11.72 -11.82
C GLY A 84 -5.53 10.98 -12.16
N THR A 85 -4.64 11.64 -12.91
CA THR A 85 -3.32 11.08 -13.27
C THR A 85 -2.47 10.79 -12.03
N ILE A 86 -2.44 11.72 -11.06
CA ILE A 86 -1.67 11.54 -9.83
C ILE A 86 -2.30 10.46 -8.95
N ALA A 87 -3.63 10.37 -8.88
CA ALA A 87 -4.30 9.29 -8.18
C ALA A 87 -3.93 7.91 -8.77
N LEU A 88 -3.82 7.82 -10.10
CA LEU A 88 -3.38 6.61 -10.78
C LEU A 88 -1.91 6.29 -10.52
N LEU A 89 -1.02 7.30 -10.58
CA LEU A 89 0.39 7.13 -10.24
C LEU A 89 0.57 6.69 -8.79
N TRP A 90 -0.19 7.27 -7.86
CA TRP A 90 -0.18 6.88 -6.46
C TRP A 90 -0.56 5.41 -6.29
N ARG A 91 -1.60 4.92 -7.00
CA ARG A 91 -1.95 3.49 -7.03
C ARG A 91 -0.83 2.64 -7.64
N LEU A 92 -0.17 3.13 -8.69
CA LEU A 92 0.95 2.43 -9.32
C LEU A 92 2.14 2.23 -8.38
N PHE A 93 2.45 3.21 -7.53
CA PHE A 93 3.55 3.07 -6.56
C PHE A 93 3.13 2.38 -5.26
N THR A 94 1.88 2.51 -4.83
CA THR A 94 1.44 2.06 -3.50
C THR A 94 0.68 0.74 -3.49
N TYR A 95 0.03 0.36 -4.60
CA TYR A 95 -0.86 -0.81 -4.67
C TYR A 95 -0.33 -1.89 -5.61
N TYR A 96 0.03 -1.54 -6.84
CA TYR A 96 0.45 -2.52 -7.85
C TYR A 96 1.74 -3.29 -7.52
N PRO A 97 2.76 -2.75 -6.81
CA PRO A 97 3.96 -3.53 -6.47
C PRO A 97 3.64 -4.71 -5.56
N TYR A 98 2.70 -4.53 -4.62
CA TYR A 98 2.26 -5.60 -3.73
C TYR A 98 1.52 -6.70 -4.47
N LEU A 99 0.66 -6.35 -5.44
CA LEU A 99 -0.01 -7.33 -6.30
C LEU A 99 0.99 -8.11 -7.14
N PHE A 100 1.96 -7.41 -7.75
CA PHE A 100 2.98 -8.05 -8.58
C PHE A 100 3.82 -9.06 -7.79
N ILE A 101 4.27 -8.69 -6.59
CA ILE A 101 4.97 -9.60 -5.68
C ILE A 101 4.08 -10.79 -5.31
N GLY A 102 2.79 -10.53 -5.02
CA GLY A 102 1.81 -11.57 -4.72
C GLY A 102 1.69 -12.61 -5.84
N VAL A 103 1.61 -12.19 -7.10
CA VAL A 103 1.53 -13.09 -8.27
C VAL A 103 2.75 -14.00 -8.39
N ILE A 104 3.94 -13.53 -8.02
CA ILE A 104 5.18 -14.33 -8.07
C ILE A 104 5.29 -15.27 -6.87
N VAL A 105 4.97 -14.79 -5.67
CA VAL A 105 5.17 -15.55 -4.42
C VAL A 105 4.09 -16.62 -4.21
N LEU A 106 2.84 -16.32 -4.57
CA LEU A 106 1.69 -17.15 -4.29
C LEU A 106 1.76 -18.54 -4.96
N PRO A 107 2.14 -18.70 -6.23
CA PRO A 107 2.29 -20.02 -6.85
C PRO A 107 3.33 -20.88 -6.12
N GLY A 108 4.50 -20.30 -5.81
CA GLY A 108 5.57 -21.02 -5.10
C GLY A 108 5.18 -21.44 -3.69
N TRP A 109 4.41 -20.60 -2.98
CA TRP A 109 3.87 -20.95 -1.67
C TRP A 109 2.81 -22.06 -1.76
N ILE A 110 1.87 -21.98 -2.71
CA ILE A 110 0.83 -23.00 -2.93
C ILE A 110 1.45 -24.36 -3.22
N THR A 111 2.45 -24.42 -4.11
CA THR A 111 3.12 -25.68 -4.44
C THR A 111 3.83 -26.29 -3.24
N ARG A 112 4.43 -25.45 -2.38
CA ARG A 112 5.11 -25.91 -1.15
C ARG A 112 4.11 -26.45 -0.11
N VAL A 113 2.97 -25.79 0.08
CA VAL A 113 2.04 -26.13 1.18
C VAL A 113 1.07 -27.24 0.79
N TYR A 114 0.48 -27.17 -0.40
CA TYR A 114 -0.60 -28.09 -0.81
C TYR A 114 -0.12 -29.25 -1.68
N LEU A 115 0.81 -29.02 -2.62
CA LEU A 115 1.23 -30.03 -3.62
C LEU A 115 2.40 -30.92 -3.16
N LYS A 116 3.13 -30.58 -2.10
CA LYS A 116 4.25 -31.39 -1.56
C LYS A 116 3.83 -32.47 -0.54
N ARG A 117 2.57 -32.91 -0.51
CA ARG A 117 2.27 -34.21 0.12
C ARG A 117 2.90 -35.29 -0.77
N LYS A 118 4.04 -35.85 -0.34
CA LYS A 118 4.59 -37.07 -0.94
C LYS A 118 3.44 -38.06 -1.10
N LEU A 119 3.02 -38.32 -2.33
CA LEU A 119 2.13 -39.45 -2.62
C LEU A 119 2.78 -40.67 -1.99
N ILE A 120 2.07 -41.30 -1.05
CA ILE A 120 2.54 -42.49 -0.33
C ILE A 120 2.87 -43.52 -1.40
N LYS A 121 4.16 -43.79 -1.62
CA LYS A 121 4.60 -44.88 -2.49
C LYS A 121 4.24 -46.18 -1.77
N PHE A 122 3.11 -46.78 -2.13
CA PHE A 122 2.85 -48.17 -1.75
C PHE A 122 3.97 -49.01 -2.37
N LYS A 123 4.78 -49.61 -1.49
CA LYS A 123 5.81 -50.58 -1.88
C LYS A 123 5.06 -51.73 -2.55
N SER A 124 5.23 -51.88 -3.87
CA SER A 124 4.74 -53.06 -4.57
C SER A 124 5.44 -54.27 -3.97
N SER A 125 4.67 -55.10 -3.26
CA SER A 125 5.11 -56.38 -2.76
C SER A 125 5.25 -57.29 -3.98
N LYS A 126 6.50 -57.56 -4.39
CA LYS A 126 6.78 -58.62 -5.35
C LYS A 126 6.40 -59.94 -4.67
N ALA A 127 5.39 -60.60 -5.24
CA ALA A 127 5.10 -62.01 -5.03
C ALA A 127 6.16 -62.88 -5.74
#